data_AF-A0A8C3D6L3-F1
#
_entry.id   AF-A0A8C3D6L3-F1
#
_cell.length_a   1.000
_cell.length_b   1.000
_cell.length_c   1.000
_cell.angle_alpha   90.00
_cell.angle_beta   90.00
_cell.angle_gamma   90.00
#
_symmetry.space_group_name_H-M   'P 1'
#
loop_
_entity.id
_entity.type
_entity.pdbx_description
1 polymer ?
#
loop_
_entity_poly.entity_id
_entity_poly.type
_entity_poly.pdbx_seq_one_letter_code
_entity_poly.pdbx_strand_id
1 'polypeptide(L)'
;MCVCGRRAGTAAACPLLPPPPPRAGLAGRGLGGEGAGARREPHWLFPAAHVAGPAIKAAAASLQPVLLPSRFYRDAASSSAAAMAIDAFLGKWCLVSSEGFEEYMKELGVGMAMRKMGSMAKPDVYIIKDGDTITIKTESTFKTSQFSFKLGEKFEENTLDGRKTQTLVSFKDDGSLIQEQEWDGKKTTITRKLVDGQLVVECDMNGIKCVRVYQKA
;
A
#
# COMPACT_ATOMS: atom_id res chain seq x y z
N MET A 1 61.65 -25.26 -18.23
CA MET A 1 61.12 -26.22 -17.24
C MET A 1 60.88 -25.47 -15.94
N CYS A 2 59.65 -25.44 -15.41
CA CYS A 2 59.41 -25.40 -13.96
C CYS A 2 57.97 -25.83 -13.65
N VAL A 3 57.81 -26.56 -12.56
CA VAL A 3 56.74 -27.55 -12.30
C VAL A 3 55.39 -26.93 -11.92
N CYS A 4 54.31 -27.66 -12.21
CA CYS A 4 52.91 -27.37 -11.85
C CYS A 4 52.64 -27.47 -10.34
N GLY A 5 51.74 -26.65 -9.80
CA GLY A 5 51.29 -26.75 -8.40
C GLY A 5 49.88 -26.20 -8.18
N ARG A 6 48.86 -27.06 -8.33
CA ARG A 6 47.48 -26.73 -7.93
C ARG A 6 47.37 -26.70 -6.39
N ARG A 7 46.64 -25.74 -5.83
CA ARG A 7 46.03 -25.86 -4.50
C ARG A 7 44.54 -25.59 -4.57
N ALA A 8 43.78 -26.39 -3.84
CA ALA A 8 42.34 -26.26 -3.64
C ALA A 8 42.06 -25.80 -2.21
N GLY A 9 40.84 -25.32 -1.96
CA GLY A 9 40.36 -24.82 -0.67
C GLY A 9 40.60 -23.31 -0.51
N THR A 10 39.71 -22.55 0.14
CA THR A 10 38.49 -22.93 0.88
C THR A 10 37.39 -21.88 0.71
N ALA A 11 36.14 -22.31 0.73
CA ALA A 11 35.00 -21.38 0.76
C ALA A 11 34.93 -20.65 2.11
N ALA A 12 34.85 -19.33 2.09
CA ALA A 12 34.61 -18.54 3.29
C ALA A 12 33.13 -18.64 3.69
N ALA A 13 32.85 -19.26 4.84
CA ALA A 13 31.50 -19.37 5.38
C ALA A 13 31.07 -18.06 6.07
N CYS A 14 29.86 -17.59 5.80
CA CYS A 14 29.26 -16.48 6.52
C CYS A 14 29.02 -16.85 8.00
N PRO A 15 29.30 -15.95 8.97
CA PRO A 15 28.94 -16.17 10.35
C PRO A 15 27.42 -16.06 10.52
N LEU A 16 26.78 -17.18 10.90
CA LEU A 16 25.35 -17.22 11.21
C LEU A 16 25.10 -16.50 12.55
N LEU A 17 24.13 -15.58 12.56
CA LEU A 17 23.64 -14.95 13.79
C LEU A 17 22.80 -15.96 14.61
N PRO A 18 22.91 -15.97 15.96
CA PRO A 18 22.10 -16.84 16.80
C PRO A 18 20.63 -16.38 16.87
N PRO A 19 19.67 -17.31 17.03
CA PRO A 19 18.25 -16.97 17.18
C PRO A 19 17.92 -16.37 18.55
N PRO A 20 16.84 -15.57 18.67
CA PRO A 20 16.42 -14.98 19.94
C PRO A 20 15.80 -16.01 20.90
N PRO A 21 15.91 -15.81 22.23
CA PRO A 21 15.35 -16.71 23.23
C PRO A 21 13.81 -16.58 23.34
N PRO A 22 13.09 -17.66 23.70
CA PRO A 22 11.65 -17.62 23.92
C PRO A 22 11.29 -16.83 25.19
N ARG A 23 10.24 -16.01 25.12
CA ARG A 23 9.68 -15.34 26.31
C ARG A 23 8.92 -16.34 27.19
N ALA A 24 9.42 -16.54 28.41
CA ALA A 24 8.72 -17.33 29.43
C ALA A 24 7.50 -16.57 29.96
N GLY A 25 6.37 -17.28 30.12
CA GLY A 25 5.21 -16.79 30.84
C GLY A 25 5.39 -16.94 32.35
N LEU A 26 4.85 -15.99 33.13
CA LEU A 26 4.79 -16.04 34.59
C LEU A 26 3.34 -16.24 35.05
N ALA A 27 3.13 -17.24 35.90
CA ALA A 27 1.82 -17.62 36.44
C ALA A 27 1.90 -17.99 37.95
N GLY A 28 0.79 -17.79 38.67
CA GLY A 28 0.63 -18.05 40.12
C GLY A 28 0.84 -16.79 40.99
N ARG A 29 0.19 -16.57 42.15
CA ARG A 29 -0.85 -17.25 42.98
C ARG A 29 -1.65 -16.15 43.72
N GLY A 30 -2.77 -16.34 44.44
CA GLY A 30 -3.62 -17.48 44.84
C GLY A 30 -4.39 -17.16 46.16
N LEU A 31 -5.23 -18.08 46.66
CA LEU A 31 -6.07 -17.97 47.91
C LEU A 31 -7.30 -17.03 47.78
N GLY A 32 -8.50 -17.28 48.35
CA GLY A 32 -9.07 -18.45 49.06
C GLY A 32 -10.42 -18.11 49.77
N GLY A 33 -11.32 -19.09 49.98
CA GLY A 33 -12.62 -18.98 50.70
C GLY A 33 -13.86 -19.23 49.80
N GLU A 34 -14.67 -20.30 49.89
CA GLU A 34 -15.54 -20.81 50.98
C GLU A 34 -16.89 -20.03 51.07
N GLY A 35 -18.11 -20.62 50.99
CA GLY A 35 -18.55 -22.02 50.79
C GLY A 35 -20.10 -22.15 50.67
N ALA A 36 -20.64 -23.39 50.70
CA ALA A 36 -22.08 -23.79 50.71
C ALA A 36 -22.98 -23.41 49.50
N GLY A 37 -24.01 -24.18 49.09
CA GLY A 37 -24.43 -25.53 49.50
C GLY A 37 -25.72 -26.04 48.77
N ALA A 38 -25.92 -27.36 48.79
CA ALA A 38 -27.19 -28.11 48.61
C ALA A 38 -28.07 -27.97 47.33
N ARG A 39 -27.90 -28.94 46.41
CA ARG A 39 -28.91 -29.95 45.96
C ARG A 39 -30.38 -29.51 45.75
N ARG A 40 -30.89 -29.72 44.52
CA ARG A 40 -32.14 -30.48 44.19
C ARG A 40 -32.39 -30.58 42.68
N GLU A 41 -32.62 -31.80 42.18
CA GLU A 41 -33.51 -32.02 41.01
C GLU A 41 -34.98 -31.98 41.49
N PRO A 42 -35.97 -31.83 40.59
CA PRO A 42 -36.54 -33.05 40.01
C PRO A 42 -36.97 -32.97 38.52
N HIS A 43 -36.89 -34.13 37.90
CA HIS A 43 -37.45 -34.56 36.63
C HIS A 43 -38.99 -34.43 36.53
N TRP A 44 -39.51 -33.89 35.42
CA TRP A 44 -40.86 -34.15 34.89
C TRP A 44 -40.90 -34.13 33.35
N LEU A 45 -41.68 -35.03 32.76
CA LEU A 45 -41.91 -35.18 31.31
C LEU A 45 -43.14 -34.38 30.82
N PHE A 46 -43.38 -34.48 29.50
CA PHE A 46 -44.59 -34.14 28.74
C PHE A 46 -44.72 -32.68 28.24
N PRO A 47 -45.49 -32.43 27.16
CA PRO A 47 -45.31 -33.05 25.84
C PRO A 47 -45.29 -32.00 24.70
N ALA A 48 -45.06 -32.44 23.47
CA ALA A 48 -45.16 -31.57 22.29
C ALA A 48 -46.60 -31.06 22.06
N ALA A 49 -46.76 -29.74 21.93
CA ALA A 49 -48.01 -29.10 21.52
C ALA A 49 -47.78 -28.29 20.24
N HIS A 50 -48.41 -28.73 19.15
CA HIS A 50 -48.40 -28.04 17.86
C HIS A 50 -49.43 -26.90 17.91
N VAL A 51 -48.99 -25.64 17.91
CA VAL A 51 -49.88 -24.47 17.89
C VAL A 51 -49.61 -23.66 16.63
N ALA A 52 -50.52 -23.76 15.65
CA ALA A 52 -50.51 -22.92 14.47
C ALA A 52 -51.00 -21.50 14.82
N GLY A 53 -50.09 -20.53 14.78
CA GLY A 53 -50.41 -19.10 14.88
C GLY A 53 -50.83 -18.50 13.52
N PRO A 54 -51.66 -17.44 13.49
CA PRO A 54 -52.30 -16.98 12.27
C PRO A 54 -51.36 -16.24 11.31
N ALA A 55 -51.68 -16.30 10.03
CA ALA A 55 -50.95 -15.63 8.95
C ALA A 55 -50.92 -14.10 9.17
N ILE A 56 -49.71 -13.55 9.29
CA ILE A 56 -49.48 -12.11 9.26
C ILE A 56 -49.79 -11.64 7.83
N LYS A 57 -50.88 -10.88 7.66
CA LYS A 57 -51.16 -10.19 6.38
C LYS A 57 -50.00 -9.23 6.11
N ALA A 58 -49.21 -9.52 5.08
CA ALA A 58 -48.25 -8.58 4.54
C ALA A 58 -49.01 -7.36 4.02
N ALA A 59 -48.98 -6.26 4.78
CA ALA A 59 -49.37 -4.96 4.27
C ALA A 59 -48.36 -4.60 3.18
N ALA A 60 -48.80 -4.62 1.92
CA ALA A 60 -48.04 -4.10 0.81
C ALA A 60 -47.93 -2.58 0.98
N ALA A 61 -46.92 -2.14 1.74
CA ALA A 61 -46.53 -0.75 1.78
C ALA A 61 -46.21 -0.32 0.36
N SER A 62 -47.00 0.62 -0.16
CA SER A 62 -46.78 1.21 -1.48
C SER A 62 -45.45 1.97 -1.44
N LEU A 63 -44.38 1.29 -1.84
CA LEU A 63 -43.06 1.86 -2.02
C LEU A 63 -43.10 2.74 -3.27
N GLN A 64 -43.63 3.95 -3.12
CA GLN A 64 -43.30 5.03 -4.04
C GLN A 64 -41.77 5.18 -4.00
N PRO A 65 -41.07 5.08 -5.15
CA PRO A 65 -39.64 5.29 -5.17
C PRO A 65 -39.38 6.74 -4.76
N VAL A 66 -38.80 6.93 -3.58
CA VAL A 66 -38.34 8.23 -3.12
C VAL A 66 -37.27 8.68 -4.11
N LEU A 67 -37.63 9.65 -4.96
CA LEU A 67 -36.76 10.14 -6.01
C LEU A 67 -35.66 11.00 -5.34
N LEU A 68 -34.58 10.35 -4.88
CA LEU A 68 -33.44 11.07 -4.30
C LEU A 68 -32.92 12.10 -5.31
N PRO A 69 -32.52 13.31 -4.86
CA PRO A 69 -31.99 14.33 -5.75
C PRO A 69 -30.81 13.78 -6.54
N SER A 70 -30.82 13.92 -7.86
CA SER A 70 -29.84 13.36 -8.81
C SER A 70 -28.41 13.91 -8.68
N ARG A 71 -28.14 14.73 -7.66
CA ARG A 71 -26.80 15.12 -7.18
C ARG A 71 -26.21 14.06 -6.23
N PHE A 72 -26.98 13.56 -5.26
CA PHE A 72 -26.50 12.55 -4.29
C PHE A 72 -26.05 11.25 -4.96
N TYR A 73 -26.73 10.81 -6.02
CA TYR A 73 -26.33 9.62 -6.77
C TYR A 73 -25.04 9.84 -7.60
N ARG A 74 -24.75 11.10 -7.97
CA ARG A 74 -23.60 11.47 -8.79
C ARG A 74 -22.31 11.48 -7.97
N ASP A 75 -22.36 12.06 -6.78
CA ASP A 75 -21.18 12.17 -5.90
C ASP A 75 -20.72 10.79 -5.39
N ALA A 76 -21.68 9.92 -5.02
CA ALA A 76 -21.40 8.54 -4.61
C ALA A 76 -20.82 7.69 -5.76
N ALA A 77 -21.35 7.81 -6.98
CA ALA A 77 -20.85 7.09 -8.16
C ALA A 77 -19.46 7.60 -8.60
N SER A 78 -19.19 8.90 -8.47
CA SER A 78 -17.87 9.47 -8.75
C SER A 78 -16.80 8.96 -7.79
N SER A 79 -17.15 8.80 -6.50
CA SER A 79 -16.26 8.25 -5.48
C SER A 79 -15.90 6.78 -5.75
N SER A 80 -16.88 5.93 -6.09
CA SER A 80 -16.60 4.51 -6.36
C SER A 80 -15.84 4.29 -7.67
N ALA A 81 -16.07 5.11 -8.70
CA ALA A 81 -15.32 5.05 -9.96
C ALA A 81 -13.83 5.35 -9.76
N ALA A 82 -13.49 6.42 -9.01
CA ALA A 82 -12.11 6.76 -8.68
C ALA A 82 -11.43 5.66 -7.82
N ALA A 83 -12.16 5.07 -6.87
CA ALA A 83 -11.66 3.96 -6.08
C ALA A 83 -11.31 2.73 -6.93
N MET A 84 -12.18 2.33 -7.86
CA MET A 84 -11.94 1.21 -8.79
C MET A 84 -10.80 1.49 -9.78
N ALA A 85 -10.68 2.74 -10.26
CA ALA A 85 -9.61 3.13 -11.18
C ALA A 85 -8.23 3.11 -10.50
N ILE A 86 -8.15 3.44 -9.21
CA ILE A 86 -6.93 3.31 -8.41
C ILE A 86 -6.58 1.84 -8.12
N ASP A 87 -7.58 0.98 -7.96
CA ASP A 87 -7.34 -0.45 -7.69
C ASP A 87 -6.60 -1.14 -8.86
N ALA A 88 -6.69 -0.61 -10.08
CA ALA A 88 -5.90 -1.06 -11.23
C ALA A 88 -4.36 -0.85 -11.05
N PHE A 89 -3.95 0.19 -10.31
CA PHE A 89 -2.54 0.48 -10.03
C PHE A 89 -1.94 -0.46 -8.97
N LEU A 90 -2.76 -1.21 -8.23
CA LEU A 90 -2.28 -2.04 -7.12
C LEU A 90 -1.45 -3.24 -7.60
N GLY A 91 -0.44 -3.58 -6.79
CA GLY A 91 0.48 -4.69 -7.03
C GLY A 91 1.94 -4.26 -7.08
N LYS A 92 2.77 -5.17 -7.62
CA LYS A 92 4.21 -4.97 -7.82
C LYS A 92 4.52 -4.63 -9.27
N TRP A 93 5.42 -3.69 -9.48
CA TRP A 93 5.82 -3.15 -10.77
C TRP A 93 7.35 -3.11 -10.87
N CYS A 94 7.91 -3.83 -11.84
CA CYS A 94 9.36 -3.94 -12.07
C CYS A 94 9.80 -3.00 -13.19
N LEU A 95 10.87 -2.22 -13.01
CA LEU A 95 11.36 -1.29 -14.05
C LEU A 95 11.83 -2.04 -15.30
N VAL A 96 11.29 -1.68 -16.47
CA VAL A 96 11.73 -2.19 -17.79
C VAL A 96 12.51 -1.16 -18.61
N SER A 97 12.15 0.12 -18.57
CA SER A 97 12.90 1.20 -19.26
C SER A 97 12.91 2.51 -18.46
N SER A 98 13.89 3.37 -18.75
CA SER A 98 14.07 4.67 -18.12
C SER A 98 14.83 5.62 -19.04
N GLU A 99 14.25 6.79 -19.31
CA GLU A 99 14.80 7.84 -20.17
C GLU A 99 14.75 9.19 -19.44
N GLY A 100 15.79 10.03 -19.60
CA GLY A 100 15.87 11.37 -18.99
C GLY A 100 16.04 11.43 -17.45
N PHE A 101 16.19 10.28 -16.77
CA PHE A 101 16.21 10.25 -15.30
C PHE A 101 17.45 10.92 -14.69
N GLU A 102 18.62 10.87 -15.35
CA GLU A 102 19.83 11.54 -14.83
C GLU A 102 19.70 13.07 -14.92
N GLU A 103 19.12 13.54 -16.01
CA GLU A 103 18.84 14.95 -16.30
C GLU A 103 17.79 15.49 -15.32
N TYR A 104 16.70 14.76 -15.10
CA TYR A 104 15.69 15.09 -14.10
C TYR A 104 16.28 15.15 -12.67
N MET A 105 17.09 14.17 -12.27
CA MET A 105 17.80 14.22 -10.98
C MET A 105 18.80 15.38 -10.90
N LYS A 106 19.41 15.80 -12.01
CA LYS A 106 20.30 16.96 -12.06
C LYS A 106 19.51 18.26 -11.80
N GLU A 107 18.33 18.40 -12.39
CA GLU A 107 17.44 19.55 -12.21
C GLU A 107 16.89 19.65 -10.76
N LEU A 108 16.59 18.51 -10.15
CA LEU A 108 16.28 18.42 -8.71
C LEU A 108 17.43 18.90 -7.79
N GLY A 109 18.67 18.95 -8.30
CA GLY A 109 19.87 19.31 -7.55
C GLY A 109 20.62 18.12 -6.94
N VAL A 110 20.30 16.88 -7.33
CA VAL A 110 20.93 15.67 -6.79
C VAL A 110 22.40 15.56 -7.22
N GLY A 111 23.29 15.23 -6.29
CA GLY A 111 24.73 15.10 -6.54
C GLY A 111 25.10 13.96 -7.50
N MET A 112 26.13 14.16 -8.34
CA MET A 112 26.49 13.30 -9.48
C MET A 112 26.56 11.81 -9.16
N ALA A 113 27.19 11.43 -8.04
CA ALA A 113 27.34 10.02 -7.65
C ALA A 113 25.97 9.33 -7.44
N MET A 114 25.03 10.02 -6.78
CA MET A 114 23.68 9.49 -6.57
C MET A 114 22.87 9.44 -7.87
N ARG A 115 23.09 10.39 -8.80
CA ARG A 115 22.44 10.35 -10.13
C ARG A 115 22.89 9.16 -10.96
N LYS A 116 24.19 8.86 -10.99
CA LYS A 116 24.70 7.66 -11.69
C LYS A 116 24.17 6.38 -11.06
N MET A 117 24.18 6.28 -9.72
CA MET A 117 23.61 5.14 -9.00
C MET A 117 22.11 4.95 -9.29
N GLY A 118 21.30 6.01 -9.22
CA GLY A 118 19.86 5.97 -9.50
C GLY A 118 19.53 5.62 -10.94
N SER A 119 20.38 6.01 -11.90
CA SER A 119 20.18 5.70 -13.32
C SER A 119 20.51 4.24 -13.65
N MET A 120 21.45 3.62 -12.92
CA MET A 120 21.73 2.17 -13.01
C MET A 120 20.74 1.31 -12.21
N ALA A 121 20.00 1.91 -11.26
CA ALA A 121 19.06 1.19 -10.41
C ALA A 121 17.81 0.75 -11.18
N LYS A 122 17.45 -0.53 -11.00
CA LYS A 122 16.16 -1.11 -11.40
C LYS A 122 15.30 -1.33 -10.15
N PRO A 123 14.57 -0.30 -9.68
CA PRO A 123 13.70 -0.43 -8.52
C PRO A 123 12.42 -1.19 -8.86
N ASP A 124 11.93 -1.92 -7.86
CA ASP A 124 10.58 -2.45 -7.82
C ASP A 124 9.68 -1.46 -7.07
N VAL A 125 8.50 -1.17 -7.63
CA VAL A 125 7.49 -0.30 -7.03
C VAL A 125 6.30 -1.14 -6.60
N TYR A 126 5.91 -1.02 -5.34
CA TYR A 126 4.72 -1.67 -4.78
C TYR A 126 3.70 -0.59 -4.46
N ILE A 127 2.49 -0.76 -4.98
CA ILE A 127 1.35 0.11 -4.69
C ILE A 127 0.32 -0.73 -3.95
N ILE A 128 0.04 -0.33 -2.70
CA ILE A 128 -0.77 -1.06 -1.73
C ILE A 128 -1.85 -0.10 -1.23
N LYS A 129 -3.05 -0.62 -0.95
CA LYS A 129 -4.19 0.15 -0.43
C LYS A 129 -4.75 -0.54 0.81
N ASP A 130 -5.01 0.24 1.86
CA ASP A 130 -5.68 -0.17 3.08
C ASP A 130 -6.76 0.86 3.43
N GLY A 131 -8.02 0.48 3.21
CA GLY A 131 -9.15 1.41 3.17
C GLY A 131 -8.92 2.55 2.18
N ASP A 132 -8.93 3.78 2.68
CA ASP A 132 -8.67 5.01 1.90
C ASP A 132 -7.17 5.36 1.81
N THR A 133 -6.30 4.64 2.52
CA THR A 133 -4.87 4.95 2.59
C THR A 133 -4.11 4.17 1.51
N ILE A 134 -3.40 4.90 0.65
CA ILE A 134 -2.55 4.32 -0.40
C ILE A 134 -1.10 4.44 0.05
N THR A 135 -0.34 3.35 -0.07
CA THR A 135 1.10 3.31 0.21
C THR A 135 1.86 2.98 -1.05
N ILE A 136 2.81 3.84 -1.41
CA ILE A 136 3.78 3.58 -2.48
C ILE A 136 5.13 3.28 -1.83
N LYS A 137 5.63 2.07 -2.06
CA LYS A 137 6.96 1.62 -1.64
C LYS A 137 7.84 1.43 -2.87
N THR A 138 9.04 1.98 -2.84
CA THR A 138 10.06 1.80 -3.89
C THR A 138 11.25 1.08 -3.26
N GLU A 139 11.54 -0.13 -3.72
CA GLU A 139 12.69 -0.94 -3.29
C GLU A 139 13.74 -0.98 -4.39
N SER A 140 15.02 -0.88 -4.03
CA SER A 140 16.13 -1.06 -4.95
C SER A 140 17.31 -1.73 -4.23
N THR A 141 18.30 -2.19 -4.98
CA THR A 141 19.57 -2.71 -4.42
C THR A 141 20.34 -1.72 -3.57
N PHE A 142 20.01 -0.42 -3.61
CA PHE A 142 20.73 0.66 -2.92
C PHE A 142 19.97 1.23 -1.73
N LYS A 143 18.66 1.47 -1.91
CA LYS A 143 17.76 2.07 -0.91
C LYS A 143 16.33 1.58 -1.09
N THR A 144 15.60 1.55 0.01
CA THR A 144 14.14 1.45 0.04
C THR A 144 13.55 2.74 0.60
N SER A 145 12.45 3.20 0.03
CA SER A 145 11.62 4.27 0.61
C SER A 145 10.14 3.89 0.51
N GLN A 146 9.33 4.43 1.40
CA GLN A 146 7.88 4.31 1.37
C GLN A 146 7.23 5.60 1.88
N PHE A 147 6.08 5.92 1.31
CA PHE A 147 5.18 6.94 1.84
C PHE A 147 3.74 6.48 1.71
N SER A 148 2.90 6.95 2.63
CA SER A 148 1.48 6.64 2.70
C SER A 148 0.68 7.94 2.66
N PHE A 149 -0.41 7.96 1.90
CA PHE A 149 -1.20 9.17 1.64
C PHE A 149 -2.68 8.83 1.45
N LYS A 150 -3.51 9.86 1.53
CA LYS A 150 -4.89 9.86 1.05
C LYS A 150 -5.01 10.83 -0.12
N LEU A 151 -5.96 10.57 -1.01
CA LEU A 151 -6.17 11.40 -2.20
C LEU A 151 -6.70 12.78 -1.79
N GLY A 152 -6.15 13.84 -2.38
CA GLY A 152 -6.56 15.22 -2.10
C GLY A 152 -6.05 15.79 -0.77
N GLU A 153 -5.39 14.98 0.07
CA GLU A 153 -4.78 15.43 1.33
C GLU A 153 -3.29 15.76 1.13
N LYS A 154 -2.84 16.89 1.68
CA LYS A 154 -1.42 17.28 1.71
C LYS A 154 -0.71 16.58 2.88
N PHE A 155 0.50 16.07 2.64
CA PHE A 155 1.34 15.41 3.65
C PHE A 155 2.83 15.78 3.49
N GLU A 156 3.64 15.48 4.52
CA GLU A 156 5.10 15.59 4.42
C GLU A 156 5.72 14.30 3.86
N GLU A 157 6.48 14.41 2.78
CA GLU A 157 7.19 13.29 2.16
C GLU A 157 8.71 13.45 2.36
N ASN A 158 9.37 12.37 2.80
CA ASN A 158 10.83 12.28 2.83
C ASN A 158 11.29 11.50 1.59
N THR A 159 11.81 12.22 0.60
CA THR A 159 12.19 11.66 -0.72
C THR A 159 13.49 10.84 -0.66
N LEU A 160 13.69 9.93 -1.62
CA LEU A 160 14.87 9.04 -1.71
C LEU A 160 16.21 9.78 -1.79
N ASP A 161 16.19 10.98 -2.38
CA ASP A 161 17.33 11.89 -2.53
C ASP A 161 17.52 12.85 -1.34
N GLY A 162 16.62 12.80 -0.34
CA GLY A 162 16.79 13.47 0.96
C GLY A 162 16.08 14.82 1.11
N ARG A 163 15.33 15.28 0.11
CA ARG A 163 14.43 16.45 0.26
C ARG A 163 13.24 16.09 1.16
N LYS A 164 12.83 17.06 1.98
CA LYS A 164 11.51 17.08 2.61
C LYS A 164 10.58 17.92 1.76
N THR A 165 9.48 17.35 1.30
CA THR A 165 8.52 18.03 0.42
C THR A 165 7.15 18.05 1.05
N GLN A 166 6.40 19.14 0.85
CA GLN A 166 4.95 19.09 1.00
C GLN A 166 4.38 18.47 -0.28
N THR A 167 3.75 17.31 -0.15
CA THR A 167 3.27 16.52 -1.28
C THR A 167 1.75 16.47 -1.29
N LEU A 168 1.16 16.58 -2.48
CA LEU A 168 -0.26 16.32 -2.74
C LEU A 168 -0.37 15.22 -3.81
N VAL A 169 -1.22 14.23 -3.59
CA VAL A 169 -1.57 13.25 -4.63
C VAL A 169 -3.04 13.40 -5.00
N SER A 170 -3.30 13.57 -6.29
CA SER A 170 -4.66 13.66 -6.85
C SER A 170 -4.85 12.65 -7.98
N PHE A 171 -6.06 12.10 -8.07
CA PHE A 171 -6.48 11.31 -9.22
C PHE A 171 -7.27 12.21 -10.17
N LYS A 172 -7.02 12.10 -11.47
CA LYS A 172 -7.65 12.92 -12.52
C LYS A 172 -8.60 12.09 -13.38
N ASP A 173 -9.53 12.77 -14.02
CA ASP A 173 -10.55 12.15 -14.89
C ASP A 173 -9.95 11.44 -16.13
N ASP A 174 -8.72 11.77 -16.52
CA ASP A 174 -7.96 11.07 -17.57
C ASP A 174 -7.35 9.73 -17.11
N GLY A 175 -7.67 9.28 -15.89
CA GLY A 175 -7.15 8.06 -15.28
C GLY A 175 -5.74 8.18 -14.69
N SER A 176 -5.19 9.40 -14.60
CA SER A 176 -3.84 9.63 -14.10
C SER A 176 -3.77 9.92 -12.59
N LEU A 177 -2.75 9.37 -11.94
CA LEU A 177 -2.42 9.65 -10.55
C LEU A 177 -1.26 10.65 -10.54
N ILE A 178 -1.55 11.91 -10.20
CA ILE A 178 -0.60 13.02 -10.19
C ILE A 178 -0.14 13.30 -8.76
N GLN A 179 1.16 13.14 -8.52
CA GLN A 179 1.86 13.52 -7.30
C GLN A 179 2.60 14.84 -7.54
N GLU A 180 2.23 15.89 -6.84
CA GLU A 180 2.90 17.19 -6.87
C GLU A 180 3.73 17.36 -5.59
N GLN A 181 5.03 17.64 -5.73
CA GLN A 181 5.95 17.85 -4.61
C GLN A 181 6.43 19.30 -4.61
N GLU A 182 6.31 20.00 -3.48
CA GLU A 182 6.73 21.40 -3.30
C GLU A 182 7.74 21.51 -2.13
N TRP A 183 8.88 22.19 -2.34
CA TRP A 183 9.92 22.45 -1.34
C TRP A 183 10.75 23.68 -1.73
N ASP A 184 11.17 24.51 -0.77
CA ASP A 184 12.07 25.66 -1.01
C ASP A 184 11.70 26.57 -2.19
N GLY A 185 10.39 26.74 -2.46
CA GLY A 185 9.87 27.50 -3.61
C GLY A 185 9.97 26.79 -4.97
N LYS A 186 10.47 25.56 -5.00
CA LYS A 186 10.53 24.66 -6.17
C LYS A 186 9.33 23.72 -6.19
N LYS A 187 9.02 23.21 -7.38
CA LYS A 187 7.97 22.21 -7.63
C LYS A 187 8.45 21.16 -8.62
N THR A 188 8.05 19.91 -8.41
CA THR A 188 8.13 18.84 -9.41
C THR A 188 6.80 18.07 -9.44
N THR A 189 6.47 17.51 -10.60
CA THR A 189 5.26 16.71 -10.80
C THR A 189 5.63 15.31 -11.28
N ILE A 190 5.07 14.30 -10.63
CA ILE A 190 5.22 12.89 -10.98
C ILE A 190 3.84 12.34 -11.34
N THR A 191 3.62 12.09 -12.62
CA THR A 191 2.38 11.57 -13.19
C THR A 191 2.52 10.07 -13.41
N ARG A 192 1.54 9.29 -12.94
CA ARG A 192 1.48 7.84 -13.15
C ARG A 192 0.24 7.49 -13.96
N LYS A 193 0.43 6.73 -15.04
CA LYS A 193 -0.65 6.27 -15.94
C LYS A 193 -0.50 4.78 -16.20
N LEU A 194 -1.61 4.10 -16.44
CA LEU A 194 -1.61 2.74 -16.97
C LEU A 194 -1.83 2.81 -18.48
N VAL A 195 -0.87 2.31 -19.25
CA VAL A 195 -0.89 2.30 -20.71
C VAL A 195 -0.54 0.88 -21.15
N ASP A 196 -1.42 0.22 -21.91
CA ASP A 196 -1.24 -1.14 -22.42
C ASP A 196 -0.82 -2.18 -21.35
N GLY A 197 -1.34 -2.02 -20.12
CA GLY A 197 -1.03 -2.89 -18.97
C GLY A 197 0.32 -2.60 -18.28
N GLN A 198 1.07 -1.60 -18.75
CA GLN A 198 2.30 -1.11 -18.13
C GLN A 198 2.02 0.14 -17.27
N LEU A 199 2.80 0.31 -16.22
CA LEU A 199 2.81 1.54 -15.41
C LEU A 199 3.85 2.50 -16.01
N VAL A 200 3.36 3.56 -16.63
CA VAL A 200 4.18 4.66 -17.16
C VAL A 200 4.26 5.75 -16.10
N VAL A 201 5.48 6.13 -15.72
CA VAL A 201 5.77 7.18 -14.75
C VAL A 201 6.53 8.30 -15.43
N GLU A 202 5.88 9.45 -15.57
CA GLU A 202 6.46 10.67 -16.12
C GLU A 202 6.82 11.62 -14.96
N CYS A 203 8.05 12.10 -14.93
CA CYS A 203 8.48 13.16 -14.01
C CYS A 203 8.78 14.43 -14.81
N ASP A 204 8.33 15.59 -14.32
CA ASP A 204 8.64 16.90 -14.90
C ASP A 204 9.07 17.88 -13.81
N MET A 205 10.23 18.50 -14.02
CA MET A 205 10.65 19.69 -13.29
C MET A 205 11.20 20.71 -14.29
N ASN A 206 10.63 21.92 -14.30
CA ASN A 206 11.04 23.02 -15.19
C ASN A 206 11.10 22.64 -16.69
N GLY A 207 10.27 21.67 -17.13
CA GLY A 207 10.27 21.14 -18.50
C GLY A 207 11.35 20.09 -18.78
N ILE A 208 12.22 19.77 -17.81
CA ILE A 208 13.10 18.60 -17.89
C ILE A 208 12.26 17.37 -17.54
N LYS A 209 12.03 16.54 -18.56
CA LYS A 209 11.20 15.34 -18.49
C LYS A 209 12.02 14.07 -18.30
N CYS A 210 11.46 13.15 -17.53
CA CYS A 210 11.92 11.77 -17.39
C CYS A 210 10.73 10.84 -17.59
N VAL A 211 10.93 9.73 -18.32
CA VAL A 211 9.90 8.69 -18.50
C VAL A 211 10.47 7.36 -18.01
N ARG A 212 9.74 6.67 -17.14
CA ARG A 212 10.09 5.34 -16.60
C ARG A 212 8.92 4.40 -16.79
N VAL A 213 9.15 3.28 -17.47
CA VAL A 213 8.12 2.27 -17.73
C VAL A 213 8.38 1.06 -16.86
N TYR A 214 7.31 0.56 -16.25
CA TYR A 214 7.34 -0.62 -15.38
C TYR A 214 6.34 -1.66 -15.86
N GLN A 215 6.74 -2.93 -15.83
CA GLN A 215 5.86 -4.07 -16.10
C GLN A 215 5.31 -4.63 -14.78
N LYS A 216 4.06 -5.09 -14.77
CA LYS A 216 3.51 -5.78 -13.60
C LYS A 216 4.23 -7.12 -13.38
N ALA A 217 4.58 -7.40 -12.13
CA ALA A 217 5.29 -8.63 -11.74
C ALA A 217 4.38 -9.86 -11.64
#